data_AF-A0A1Y2H4W3-F1
#
_entry.id   AF-A0A1Y2H4W3-F1
#
_cell.length_a   1.000
_cell.length_b   1.000
_cell.length_c   1.000
_cell.angle_alpha   90.00
_cell.angle_beta   90.00
_cell.angle_gamma   90.00
#
_symmetry.space_group_name_H-M   'P 1'
#
loop_
_entity.id
_entity.type
_entity.pdbx_description
1 polymer ?
#
loop_
_entity_poly.entity_id
_entity_poly.type
_entity_poly.pdbx_seq_one_letter_code
_entity_poly.pdbx_strand_id
1 'polypeptide(L)'
;MPNQALVIGLTYPHNENGLQSIPGMAPSSTAMADLAMSSGHYDALEYLSDADGDAVTREDILGALYDMVSAAEPGDSLFFSYLGHGGSVQQNREAGEMEVDGNDERIWASDGPVYDDEIRAAIAQLPEGVNLTMVFDACHSGTMADLDTADFDANITCLSSSADWELSWVNGDGSGSSFTDQLRAVMAENPDLTLDQLKDELTARLEPMGQTVQLTCSRPELAGNSLFTPATTIDHHDLHASDMDVDPGSISDTMLDGEISLGEAAISAGEGELQLPMGHLHHDAWDWCRLRQCFGIWSSRVGT
;
A
#
# COMPACT_ATOMS: atom_id res chain seq x y z
N MET A 1 -5.51 -16.63 -7.30
CA MET A 1 -6.92 -16.38 -7.76
C MET A 1 -6.85 -15.35 -8.87
N PRO A 2 -7.86 -15.10 -9.73
CA PRO A 2 -7.69 -14.11 -10.79
C PRO A 2 -7.53 -12.68 -10.22
N ASN A 3 -6.99 -11.77 -11.01
CA ASN A 3 -6.71 -10.38 -10.65
C ASN A 3 -7.92 -9.68 -10.01
N GLN A 4 -7.73 -9.03 -8.86
CA GLN A 4 -8.81 -8.46 -8.05
C GLN A 4 -8.67 -6.95 -7.87
N ALA A 5 -9.81 -6.25 -7.85
CA ALA A 5 -9.90 -4.84 -7.47
C ALA A 5 -10.75 -4.69 -6.20
N LEU A 6 -10.31 -3.82 -5.29
CA LEU A 6 -11.02 -3.37 -4.10
C LEU A 6 -11.12 -1.85 -4.18
N VAL A 7 -12.35 -1.35 -4.22
CA VAL A 7 -12.63 0.08 -4.31
C VAL A 7 -13.52 0.48 -3.14
N ILE A 8 -13.06 1.46 -2.36
CA ILE A 8 -13.73 1.93 -1.15
C ILE A 8 -14.06 3.41 -1.33
N GLY A 9 -15.35 3.76 -1.20
CA GLY A 9 -15.84 5.13 -1.41
C GLY A 9 -16.78 5.59 -0.30
N LEU A 10 -16.32 6.51 0.54
CA LEU A 10 -17.04 6.95 1.74
C LEU A 10 -17.45 8.43 1.67
N THR A 11 -18.73 8.67 1.92
CA THR A 11 -19.42 9.96 1.84
C THR A 11 -19.78 10.53 3.21
N TYR A 12 -19.74 9.72 4.26
CA TYR A 12 -20.04 10.06 5.64
C TYR A 12 -21.42 10.73 5.78
N PRO A 13 -22.52 10.05 5.40
CA PRO A 13 -23.86 10.63 5.46
C PRO A 13 -24.32 10.89 6.90
N HIS A 14 -23.67 10.24 7.87
CA HIS A 14 -23.90 10.40 9.29
C HIS A 14 -22.66 10.98 9.96
N ASN A 15 -22.82 12.15 10.60
CA ASN A 15 -21.74 12.88 11.25
C ASN A 15 -21.44 12.33 12.66
N GLU A 16 -21.29 11.01 12.80
CA GLU A 16 -21.10 10.38 14.11
C GLU A 16 -19.71 10.65 14.70
N ASN A 17 -18.70 10.81 13.83
CA ASN A 17 -17.29 11.05 14.21
C ASN A 17 -16.85 12.51 14.05
N GLY A 18 -17.77 13.46 13.81
CA GLY A 18 -17.40 14.86 13.55
C GLY A 18 -16.90 15.12 12.11
N LEU A 19 -16.92 14.10 11.24
CA LEU A 19 -16.48 14.20 9.86
C LEU A 19 -17.51 14.94 9.00
N GLN A 20 -17.01 15.81 8.12
CA GLN A 20 -17.85 16.52 7.16
C GLN A 20 -18.37 15.54 6.08
N SER A 21 -19.65 15.61 5.75
CA SER A 21 -20.18 14.82 4.63
C SER A 21 -19.57 15.29 3.30
N ILE A 22 -19.14 14.33 2.48
CA ILE A 22 -18.51 14.53 1.17
C ILE A 22 -19.21 13.67 0.09
N PRO A 23 -20.46 14.00 -0.29
CA PRO A 23 -21.26 13.19 -1.20
C PRO A 23 -20.63 12.96 -2.58
N GLY A 24 -19.69 13.83 -3.00
CA GLY A 24 -18.93 13.66 -4.23
C GLY A 24 -18.05 12.41 -4.26
N MET A 25 -17.74 11.78 -3.13
CA MET A 25 -17.01 10.50 -3.13
C MET A 25 -17.80 9.34 -3.73
N ALA A 26 -19.14 9.39 -3.70
CA ALA A 26 -19.97 8.35 -4.31
C ALA A 26 -19.76 8.27 -5.84
N PRO A 27 -19.94 9.36 -6.61
CA PRO A 27 -19.65 9.31 -8.04
C PRO A 27 -18.15 9.07 -8.32
N SER A 28 -17.21 9.60 -7.52
CA SER A 28 -15.78 9.32 -7.72
C SER A 28 -15.42 7.85 -7.56
N SER A 29 -15.88 7.21 -6.50
CA SER A 29 -15.57 5.79 -6.23
C SER A 29 -16.20 4.86 -7.26
N THR A 30 -17.43 5.17 -7.69
CA THR A 30 -18.05 4.49 -8.84
C THR A 30 -17.18 4.66 -10.09
N ALA A 31 -16.70 5.88 -10.33
CA ALA A 31 -15.88 6.19 -11.49
C ALA A 31 -14.49 5.53 -11.43
N MET A 32 -13.92 5.33 -10.24
CA MET A 32 -12.67 4.58 -10.03
C MET A 32 -12.88 3.07 -10.27
N ALA A 33 -13.97 2.51 -9.76
CA ALA A 33 -14.37 1.13 -10.02
C ALA A 33 -14.56 0.86 -11.51
N ASP A 34 -15.26 1.76 -12.22
CA ASP A 34 -15.42 1.68 -13.67
C ASP A 34 -14.07 1.75 -14.39
N LEU A 35 -13.17 2.65 -13.96
CA LEU A 35 -11.85 2.81 -14.56
C LEU A 35 -11.03 1.50 -14.40
N ALA A 36 -10.98 0.94 -13.19
CA ALA A 36 -10.30 -0.32 -12.91
C ALA A 36 -10.88 -1.47 -13.76
N MET A 37 -12.20 -1.66 -13.76
CA MET A 37 -12.82 -2.77 -14.49
C MET A 37 -12.74 -2.60 -16.02
N SER A 38 -12.85 -1.38 -16.53
CA SER A 38 -12.75 -1.10 -17.97
C SER A 38 -11.35 -1.29 -18.53
N SER A 39 -10.31 -1.36 -17.67
CA SER A 39 -8.95 -1.73 -18.07
C SER A 39 -8.89 -3.16 -18.65
N GLY A 40 -9.85 -4.02 -18.29
CA GLY A 40 -9.86 -5.44 -18.67
C GLY A 40 -8.82 -6.29 -17.93
N HIS A 41 -8.13 -5.74 -16.92
CA HIS A 41 -7.09 -6.46 -16.16
C HIS A 41 -7.61 -7.19 -14.95
N TYR A 42 -8.74 -6.78 -14.38
CA TYR A 42 -9.32 -7.36 -13.16
C TYR A 42 -10.56 -8.19 -13.48
N ASP A 43 -10.64 -9.37 -12.90
CA ASP A 43 -11.72 -10.33 -13.09
C ASP A 43 -12.81 -10.18 -12.02
N ALA A 44 -12.48 -9.58 -10.89
CA ALA A 44 -13.39 -9.36 -9.76
C ALA A 44 -13.22 -7.97 -9.17
N LEU A 45 -14.35 -7.40 -8.74
CA LEU A 45 -14.42 -6.14 -8.00
C LEU A 45 -15.15 -6.38 -6.68
N GLU A 46 -14.48 -6.04 -5.59
CA GLU A 46 -15.12 -5.77 -4.30
C GLU A 46 -15.29 -4.26 -4.13
N TYR A 47 -16.50 -3.82 -3.81
CA TYR A 47 -16.86 -2.41 -3.73
C TYR A 47 -17.54 -2.12 -2.40
N LEU A 48 -16.91 -1.29 -1.57
CA LEU A 48 -17.44 -0.87 -0.28
C LEU A 48 -17.83 0.61 -0.34
N SER A 49 -19.08 0.94 -0.02
CA SER A 49 -19.54 2.33 -0.01
C SER A 49 -20.65 2.55 1.01
N ASP A 50 -20.65 3.73 1.62
CA ASP A 50 -21.70 4.19 2.55
C ASP A 50 -22.77 5.07 1.87
N ALA A 51 -22.72 5.20 0.54
CA ALA A 51 -23.60 6.10 -0.21
C ALA A 51 -25.08 5.73 -0.09
N ASP A 52 -25.38 4.45 0.13
CA ASP A 52 -26.74 3.94 0.36
C ASP A 52 -27.18 4.06 1.84
N GLY A 53 -26.32 4.59 2.71
CA GLY A 53 -26.57 4.81 4.13
C GLY A 53 -26.10 3.69 5.05
N ASP A 54 -25.61 2.58 4.51
CA ASP A 54 -24.99 1.51 5.29
C ASP A 54 -23.57 1.91 5.72
N ALA A 55 -23.26 1.79 7.00
CA ALA A 55 -21.92 2.12 7.51
C ALA A 55 -20.88 1.12 6.99
N VAL A 56 -19.71 1.64 6.60
CA VAL A 56 -18.53 0.82 6.25
C VAL A 56 -17.53 0.94 7.39
N THR A 57 -17.36 -0.13 8.14
CA THR A 57 -16.55 -0.14 9.35
C THR A 57 -15.07 -0.41 9.06
N ARG A 58 -14.22 -0.19 10.05
CA ARG A 58 -12.81 -0.59 10.00
C ARG A 58 -12.66 -2.09 9.75
N GLU A 59 -13.55 -2.90 10.33
CA GLU A 59 -13.57 -4.35 10.12
C GLU A 59 -13.88 -4.71 8.67
N ASP A 60 -14.80 -3.99 8.02
CA ASP A 60 -15.13 -4.21 6.61
C ASP A 60 -13.94 -3.86 5.70
N ILE A 61 -13.30 -2.70 5.93
CA ILE A 61 -12.14 -2.24 5.13
C ILE A 61 -10.95 -3.19 5.28
N LEU A 62 -10.53 -3.46 6.51
CA LEU A 62 -9.37 -4.32 6.77
C LEU A 62 -9.69 -5.77 6.38
N GLY A 63 -10.91 -6.24 6.63
CA GLY A 63 -11.36 -7.58 6.24
C GLY A 63 -11.27 -7.80 4.74
N ALA A 64 -11.79 -6.88 3.93
CA ALA A 64 -11.69 -6.95 2.47
C ALA A 64 -10.23 -6.91 1.98
N LEU A 65 -9.39 -6.06 2.58
CA LEU A 65 -7.97 -6.02 2.26
C LEU A 65 -7.26 -7.33 2.61
N TYR A 66 -7.53 -7.92 3.78
CA TYR A 66 -6.98 -9.21 4.19
C TYR A 66 -7.46 -10.35 3.29
N ASP A 67 -8.74 -10.37 2.91
CA ASP A 67 -9.29 -11.39 2.02
C ASP A 67 -8.64 -11.29 0.62
N MET A 68 -8.41 -10.08 0.10
CA MET A 68 -7.65 -9.85 -1.13
C MET A 68 -6.19 -10.33 -1.01
N VAL A 69 -5.47 -9.91 0.04
CA VAL A 69 -4.05 -10.26 0.23
C VAL A 69 -3.87 -11.77 0.40
N SER A 70 -4.71 -12.41 1.22
CA SER A 70 -4.61 -13.84 1.53
C SER A 70 -4.96 -14.75 0.33
N ALA A 71 -5.65 -14.21 -0.66
CA ALA A 71 -6.01 -14.89 -1.89
C ALA A 71 -4.95 -14.78 -3.01
N ALA A 72 -3.97 -13.89 -2.85
CA ALA A 72 -3.02 -13.53 -3.89
C ALA A 72 -1.95 -14.61 -4.11
N GLU A 73 -1.66 -14.88 -5.37
CA GLU A 73 -0.63 -15.81 -5.83
C GLU A 73 0.41 -15.07 -6.70
N PRO A 74 1.68 -15.49 -6.73
CA PRO A 74 2.70 -14.87 -7.59
C PRO A 74 2.23 -14.71 -9.04
N GLY A 75 2.36 -13.51 -9.58
CA GLY A 75 1.89 -13.13 -10.92
C GLY A 75 0.51 -12.44 -10.92
N ASP A 76 -0.24 -12.47 -9.82
CA ASP A 76 -1.52 -11.77 -9.71
C ASP A 76 -1.31 -10.25 -9.72
N SER A 77 -2.31 -9.54 -10.24
CA SER A 77 -2.43 -8.08 -10.22
C SER A 77 -3.61 -7.67 -9.36
N LEU A 78 -3.32 -6.86 -8.35
CA LEU A 78 -4.26 -6.35 -7.37
C LEU A 78 -4.39 -4.84 -7.52
N PHE A 79 -5.61 -4.34 -7.33
CA PHE A 79 -5.90 -2.91 -7.26
C PHE A 79 -6.61 -2.59 -5.96
N PHE A 80 -6.09 -1.62 -5.23
CA PHE A 80 -6.74 -1.07 -4.06
C PHE A 80 -6.97 0.42 -4.29
N SER A 81 -8.17 0.91 -4.02
CA SER A 81 -8.39 2.36 -3.96
C SER A 81 -9.30 2.75 -2.81
N TYR A 82 -8.97 3.89 -2.22
CA TYR A 82 -9.74 4.51 -1.16
C TYR A 82 -10.03 5.97 -1.52
N LEU A 83 -11.30 6.34 -1.43
CA LEU A 83 -11.80 7.70 -1.67
C LEU A 83 -12.62 8.13 -0.46
N GLY A 84 -12.15 9.14 0.27
CA GLY A 84 -12.77 9.53 1.53
C GLY A 84 -11.95 10.55 2.31
N HIS A 85 -12.23 10.66 3.61
CA HIS A 85 -11.39 11.47 4.50
C HIS A 85 -10.05 10.78 4.73
N GLY A 86 -9.00 11.59 4.73
CA GLY A 86 -7.68 11.23 5.21
C GLY A 86 -7.21 12.23 6.28
N GLY A 87 -6.14 11.90 6.96
CA GLY A 87 -5.49 12.85 7.84
C GLY A 87 -4.18 12.30 8.38
N SER A 88 -3.36 13.20 8.90
CA SER A 88 -2.10 12.86 9.56
C SER A 88 -2.21 13.22 11.04
N VAL A 89 -1.68 12.39 11.94
CA VAL A 89 -1.66 12.64 13.39
C VAL A 89 -0.29 12.41 13.95
N GLN A 90 0.23 13.41 14.66
CA GLN A 90 1.43 13.26 15.45
C GLN A 90 1.21 12.22 16.56
N GLN A 91 1.80 11.04 16.41
CA GLN A 91 1.81 10.04 17.45
C GLN A 91 2.90 10.35 18.47
N ASN A 92 2.57 10.19 19.75
CA ASN A 92 3.51 10.36 20.86
C ASN A 92 4.07 8.98 21.23
N ARG A 93 4.69 8.27 20.27
CA ARG A 93 5.32 6.95 20.48
C ARG A 93 6.74 7.11 21.08
N GLU A 94 7.25 6.05 21.70
CA GLU A 94 8.62 6.02 22.22
C GLU A 94 9.64 6.08 21.07
N ALA A 95 10.82 6.65 21.32
CA ALA A 95 11.83 6.91 20.30
C ALA A 95 12.33 5.59 19.67
N GLY A 96 11.92 5.32 18.43
CA GLY A 96 12.27 4.13 17.66
C GLY A 96 11.19 3.65 16.69
N GLU A 97 9.94 4.07 16.90
CA GLU A 97 8.76 3.73 16.08
C GLU A 97 8.12 4.97 15.44
N MET A 98 8.89 6.06 15.29
CA MET A 98 8.38 7.31 14.70
C MET A 98 8.71 7.34 13.21
N GLU A 99 7.73 7.73 12.39
CA GLU A 99 7.93 8.06 10.98
C GLU A 99 8.93 9.21 10.81
N VAL A 100 9.40 9.41 9.57
CA VAL A 100 10.45 10.40 9.24
C VAL A 100 10.03 11.82 9.66
N ASP A 101 8.73 12.13 9.61
CA ASP A 101 8.17 13.41 10.07
C ASP A 101 7.49 13.32 11.46
N GLY A 102 7.28 12.11 11.99
CA GLY A 102 6.70 11.82 13.29
C GLY A 102 5.16 11.89 13.35
N ASN A 103 4.46 11.81 12.22
CA ASN A 103 3.02 11.63 12.16
C ASN A 103 2.67 10.25 11.59
N ASP A 104 1.49 9.73 11.90
CA ASP A 104 0.92 8.55 11.22
C ASP A 104 -0.24 9.03 10.33
N GLU A 105 -0.30 8.54 9.10
CA GLU A 105 -1.43 8.73 8.21
C GLU A 105 -2.58 7.77 8.53
N ARG A 106 -3.79 8.24 8.23
CA ARG A 106 -4.99 7.43 8.40
C ARG A 106 -6.04 7.73 7.35
N ILE A 107 -6.77 6.68 7.01
CA ILE A 107 -8.06 6.77 6.35
C ILE A 107 -9.17 6.66 7.40
N TRP A 108 -10.39 7.07 7.06
CA TRP A 108 -11.52 7.07 8.01
C TRP A 108 -12.62 6.12 7.57
N ALA A 109 -12.84 5.06 8.33
CA ALA A 109 -14.07 4.28 8.27
C ALA A 109 -15.21 5.01 8.97
N SER A 110 -16.43 4.48 8.86
CA SER A 110 -17.62 5.03 9.53
C SER A 110 -17.53 4.96 11.07
N ASP A 111 -16.76 4.03 11.63
CA ASP A 111 -16.62 3.80 13.08
C ASP A 111 -15.25 4.22 13.64
N GLY A 112 -14.34 4.74 12.81
CA GLY A 112 -13.06 5.29 13.27
C GLY A 112 -11.94 5.25 12.23
N PRO A 113 -10.73 5.70 12.62
CA PRO A 113 -9.59 5.73 11.71
C PRO A 113 -9.00 4.34 11.49
N VAL A 114 -8.58 4.04 10.27
CA VAL A 114 -7.68 2.94 9.93
C VAL A 114 -6.31 3.55 9.66
N TYR A 115 -5.31 3.13 10.41
CA TYR A 115 -3.95 3.66 10.30
C TYR A 115 -3.20 2.98 9.15
N ASP A 116 -2.32 3.72 8.50
CA ASP A 116 -1.36 3.22 7.52
C ASP A 116 -0.57 2.00 8.01
N ASP A 117 -0.17 1.95 9.28
CA ASP A 117 0.47 0.81 9.94
C ASP A 117 -0.31 -0.49 9.75
N GLU A 118 -1.65 -0.41 9.84
CA GLU A 118 -2.54 -1.56 9.70
C GLU A 118 -2.64 -2.00 8.24
N ILE A 119 -2.67 -1.02 7.32
CA ILE A 119 -2.65 -1.27 5.88
C ILE A 119 -1.32 -1.90 5.48
N ARG A 120 -0.20 -1.33 5.95
CA ARG A 120 1.17 -1.84 5.76
C ARG A 120 1.31 -3.26 6.25
N ALA A 121 0.85 -3.55 7.47
CA ALA A 121 0.91 -4.89 8.04
C ALA A 121 0.08 -5.92 7.24
N ALA A 122 -1.01 -5.49 6.61
CA ALA A 122 -1.77 -6.35 5.71
C ALA A 122 -0.97 -6.61 4.41
N ILE A 123 -0.55 -5.56 3.70
CA ILE A 123 0.12 -5.71 2.39
C ILE A 123 1.52 -6.33 2.47
N ALA A 124 2.20 -6.26 3.63
CA ALA A 124 3.47 -6.93 3.90
C ALA A 124 3.39 -8.47 3.82
N GLN A 125 2.18 -9.03 3.80
CA GLN A 125 1.96 -10.47 3.66
C GLN A 125 1.84 -10.93 2.20
N LEU A 126 1.86 -9.99 1.24
CA LEU A 126 1.79 -10.33 -0.18
C LEU A 126 3.04 -11.11 -0.62
N PRO A 127 2.88 -12.22 -1.36
CA PRO A 127 4.01 -13.01 -1.82
C PRO A 127 4.79 -12.29 -2.93
N GLU A 128 6.06 -12.68 -3.07
CA GLU A 128 6.92 -12.25 -4.18
C GLU A 128 6.22 -12.43 -5.54
N GLY A 129 6.38 -11.43 -6.42
CA GLY A 129 5.83 -11.46 -7.77
C GLY A 129 4.36 -11.06 -7.87
N VAL A 130 3.66 -10.78 -6.77
CA VAL A 130 2.36 -10.09 -6.80
C VAL A 130 2.58 -8.61 -7.11
N ASN A 131 1.68 -8.04 -7.91
CA ASN A 131 1.66 -6.62 -8.25
C ASN A 131 0.46 -5.95 -7.58
N LEU A 132 0.70 -5.02 -6.67
CA LEU A 132 -0.35 -4.22 -6.03
C LEU A 132 -0.22 -2.75 -6.46
N THR A 133 -1.27 -2.21 -7.08
CA THR A 133 -1.44 -0.78 -7.31
C THR A 133 -2.44 -0.22 -6.32
N MET A 134 -2.03 0.78 -5.55
CA MET A 134 -2.86 1.49 -4.57
C MET A 134 -3.12 2.92 -5.04
N VAL A 135 -4.35 3.40 -4.89
CA VAL A 135 -4.73 4.79 -5.21
C VAL A 135 -5.51 5.42 -4.06
N PHE A 136 -5.03 6.54 -3.53
CA PHE A 136 -5.68 7.27 -2.45
C PHE A 136 -6.18 8.65 -2.91
N ASP A 137 -7.50 8.81 -2.97
CA ASP A 137 -8.17 10.11 -3.12
C ASP A 137 -8.61 10.61 -1.74
N ALA A 138 -7.63 11.00 -0.93
CA ALA A 138 -7.80 11.47 0.44
C ALA A 138 -6.81 12.63 0.72
N CYS A 139 -7.15 13.50 1.67
CA CYS A 139 -6.24 14.56 2.13
C CYS A 139 -5.10 13.95 2.94
N HIS A 140 -3.89 14.53 2.90
CA HIS A 140 -2.74 14.09 3.68
C HIS A 140 -2.38 12.61 3.43
N SER A 141 -2.24 12.23 2.17
CA SER A 141 -2.06 10.83 1.75
C SER A 141 -0.67 10.52 1.17
N GLY A 142 0.28 11.45 1.22
CA GLY A 142 1.55 11.35 0.51
C GLY A 142 2.43 10.17 0.93
N THR A 143 2.47 9.87 2.22
CA THR A 143 3.16 8.72 2.83
C THR A 143 2.26 7.51 3.09
N MET A 144 1.01 7.52 2.60
CA MET A 144 0.05 6.43 2.85
C MET A 144 0.61 5.06 2.42
N ALA A 145 0.56 4.10 3.35
CA ALA A 145 1.11 2.74 3.27
C ALA A 145 2.64 2.62 3.38
N ASP A 146 3.37 3.73 3.61
CA ASP A 146 4.72 3.73 4.17
C ASP A 146 5.75 2.89 3.36
N LEU A 147 5.64 2.98 2.02
CA LEU A 147 6.36 2.07 1.12
C LEU A 147 7.87 2.28 1.09
N ASP A 148 8.37 3.42 1.55
CA ASP A 148 9.80 3.77 1.59
C ASP A 148 10.50 3.35 2.91
N THR A 149 9.73 2.94 3.91
CA THR A 149 10.25 2.54 5.24
C THR A 149 10.29 1.02 5.45
N ALA A 150 9.73 0.23 4.53
CA ALA A 150 9.64 -1.23 4.66
C ALA A 150 10.09 -1.98 3.39
N ASP A 151 10.75 -3.12 3.59
CA ASP A 151 11.08 -4.06 2.52
C ASP A 151 9.86 -4.95 2.22
N PHE A 152 9.35 -4.87 0.99
CA PHE A 152 8.26 -5.72 0.50
C PHE A 152 8.77 -6.73 -0.54
N ASP A 153 8.37 -7.99 -0.39
CA ASP A 153 8.61 -9.03 -1.39
C ASP A 153 7.80 -8.76 -2.67
N ALA A 154 6.60 -8.20 -2.54
CA ALA A 154 5.71 -7.85 -3.64
C ALA A 154 6.10 -6.52 -4.34
N ASN A 155 5.62 -6.36 -5.58
CA ASN A 155 5.73 -5.11 -6.34
C ASN A 155 4.58 -4.19 -5.97
N ILE A 156 4.83 -3.13 -5.19
CA ILE A 156 3.78 -2.24 -4.69
C ILE A 156 4.00 -0.83 -5.20
N THR A 157 2.94 -0.22 -5.73
CA THR A 157 2.92 1.19 -6.14
C THR A 157 1.75 1.89 -5.49
N CYS A 158 1.94 3.14 -5.06
CA CYS A 158 0.94 3.97 -4.41
C CYS A 158 0.88 5.33 -5.10
N LEU A 159 -0.30 5.71 -5.59
CA LEU A 159 -0.58 7.02 -6.17
C LEU A 159 -1.53 7.80 -5.25
N SER A 160 -1.09 8.95 -4.76
CA SER A 160 -1.80 9.75 -3.78
C SER A 160 -2.19 11.11 -4.34
N SER A 161 -3.45 11.49 -4.12
CA SER A 161 -4.08 12.70 -4.68
C SER A 161 -3.58 14.03 -4.12
N SER A 162 -2.87 13.99 -2.99
CA SER A 162 -2.34 15.16 -2.30
C SER A 162 -1.07 14.81 -1.54
N ALA A 163 -0.18 15.79 -1.38
CA ALA A 163 0.94 15.70 -0.44
C ALA A 163 0.45 15.77 1.02
N ASP A 164 1.31 15.38 1.97
CA ASP A 164 0.98 15.30 3.41
C ASP A 164 0.55 16.61 4.07
N TRP A 165 0.65 17.73 3.35
CA TRP A 165 0.31 19.07 3.83
C TRP A 165 -0.83 19.72 3.04
N GLU A 166 -1.43 18.97 2.11
CA GLU A 166 -2.45 19.45 1.18
C GLU A 166 -3.82 18.78 1.40
N LEU A 167 -4.87 19.50 1.00
CA LEU A 167 -6.24 18.99 1.00
C LEU A 167 -6.58 18.48 -0.40
N SER A 168 -7.26 17.33 -0.46
CA SER A 168 -7.89 16.86 -1.68
C SER A 168 -9.26 17.51 -1.87
N TRP A 169 -9.53 17.99 -3.09
CA TRP A 169 -10.75 18.75 -3.38
C TRP A 169 -11.87 17.86 -3.92
N VAL A 170 -13.02 17.99 -3.26
CA VAL A 170 -14.32 17.53 -3.78
C VAL A 170 -14.97 18.69 -4.52
N ASN A 171 -15.55 18.42 -5.69
CA ASN A 171 -16.25 19.43 -6.48
C ASN A 171 -17.44 19.94 -5.65
N GLY A 172 -17.56 21.27 -5.51
CA GLY A 172 -18.56 21.89 -4.65
C GLY A 172 -20.03 21.68 -5.09
N ASP A 173 -20.25 21.12 -6.27
CA ASP A 173 -21.56 20.70 -6.80
C ASP A 173 -21.90 19.23 -6.49
N GLY A 174 -20.98 18.49 -5.84
CA GLY A 174 -21.13 17.08 -5.51
C GLY A 174 -20.93 16.13 -6.70
N SER A 175 -20.37 16.59 -7.81
CA SER A 175 -20.17 15.77 -9.03
C SER A 175 -19.06 14.73 -8.91
N GLY A 176 -18.15 14.86 -7.94
CA GLY A 176 -16.95 14.05 -7.85
C GLY A 176 -15.84 14.74 -7.08
N SER A 177 -14.64 14.22 -7.22
CA SER A 177 -13.38 14.79 -6.77
C SER A 177 -12.55 15.18 -7.98
N SER A 178 -11.83 16.30 -7.83
CA SER A 178 -11.02 16.81 -8.92
C SER A 178 -9.92 15.82 -9.32
N PHE A 179 -9.33 15.09 -8.37
CA PHE A 179 -8.33 14.06 -8.66
C PHE A 179 -8.90 12.93 -9.53
N THR A 180 -9.98 12.28 -9.10
CA THR A 180 -10.58 11.17 -9.85
C THR A 180 -11.05 11.61 -11.25
N ASP A 181 -11.60 12.83 -11.36
CA ASP A 181 -12.00 13.40 -12.66
C ASP A 181 -10.79 13.58 -13.60
N GLN A 182 -9.69 14.13 -13.09
CA GLN A 182 -8.48 14.32 -13.90
C GLN A 182 -7.81 12.98 -14.23
N LEU A 183 -7.77 12.02 -13.29
CA LEU A 183 -7.25 10.68 -13.54
C LEU A 183 -7.97 10.02 -14.71
N ARG A 184 -9.31 10.06 -14.70
CA ARG A 184 -10.11 9.52 -15.80
C ARG A 184 -9.86 10.23 -17.11
N ALA A 185 -9.75 11.56 -17.09
CA ALA A 185 -9.47 12.34 -18.30
C ALA A 185 -8.10 11.97 -18.90
N VAL A 186 -7.04 11.94 -18.07
CA VAL A 186 -5.69 11.57 -18.49
C VAL A 186 -5.66 10.15 -19.05
N MET A 187 -6.29 9.19 -18.38
CA MET A 187 -6.31 7.80 -18.84
C MET A 187 -7.14 7.60 -20.11
N ALA A 188 -8.17 8.40 -20.33
CA ALA A 188 -8.92 8.39 -21.58
C ALA A 188 -8.13 9.01 -22.75
N GLU A 189 -7.29 10.01 -22.48
CA GLU A 189 -6.45 10.66 -23.47
C GLU A 189 -5.21 9.84 -23.83
N ASN A 190 -4.53 9.30 -22.81
CA ASN A 190 -3.26 8.56 -22.94
C ASN A 190 -3.24 7.37 -21.96
N PRO A 191 -3.82 6.21 -22.31
CA PRO A 191 -3.91 5.05 -21.41
C PRO A 191 -2.55 4.40 -21.11
N ASP A 192 -1.56 4.59 -21.99
CA ASP A 192 -0.26 3.91 -21.93
C ASP A 192 0.82 4.70 -21.18
N LEU A 193 0.46 5.79 -20.49
CA LEU A 193 1.43 6.55 -19.69
C LEU A 193 2.06 5.66 -18.62
N THR A 194 3.34 5.86 -18.36
CA THR A 194 3.98 5.30 -17.17
C THR A 194 3.44 6.00 -15.92
N LEU A 195 3.58 5.38 -14.75
CA LEU A 195 3.16 5.96 -13.46
C LEU A 195 3.85 7.31 -13.22
N ASP A 196 5.14 7.44 -13.55
CA ASP A 196 5.86 8.71 -13.48
C ASP A 196 5.23 9.79 -14.39
N GLN A 197 4.92 9.44 -15.64
CA GLN A 197 4.31 10.38 -16.58
C GLN A 197 2.89 10.74 -16.17
N LEU A 198 2.14 9.77 -15.65
CA LEU A 198 0.79 9.97 -15.11
C LEU A 198 0.83 10.91 -13.91
N LYS A 199 1.76 10.72 -12.97
CA LYS A 199 1.97 11.60 -11.81
C LYS A 199 2.24 13.03 -12.26
N ASP A 200 3.15 13.23 -13.22
CA ASP A 200 3.52 14.55 -13.71
C ASP A 200 2.35 15.24 -14.43
N GLU A 201 1.62 14.51 -15.28
CA GLU A 201 0.45 15.05 -15.98
C GLU A 201 -0.68 15.41 -15.01
N LEU A 202 -0.98 14.56 -14.02
CA LEU A 202 -1.99 14.84 -13.01
C LEU A 202 -1.60 16.03 -12.14
N THR A 203 -0.33 16.10 -11.72
CA THR A 203 0.20 17.24 -10.96
C THR A 203 0.03 18.54 -11.74
N ALA A 204 0.34 18.55 -13.04
CA ALA A 204 0.16 19.73 -13.89
C ALA A 204 -1.32 20.17 -14.00
N ARG A 205 -2.26 19.22 -14.02
CA ARG A 205 -3.71 19.50 -14.09
C ARG A 205 -4.29 19.96 -12.75
N LEU A 206 -3.72 19.50 -11.64
CA LEU A 206 -4.21 19.73 -10.28
C LEU A 206 -3.47 20.87 -9.55
N GLU A 207 -2.31 21.31 -10.03
CA GLU A 207 -1.57 22.47 -9.49
C GLU A 207 -2.45 23.73 -9.33
N PRO A 208 -3.34 24.09 -10.29
CA PRO A 208 -4.22 25.26 -10.11
C PRO A 208 -5.19 25.15 -8.92
N MET A 209 -5.41 23.93 -8.42
CA MET A 209 -6.25 23.61 -7.26
C MET A 209 -5.43 23.44 -5.98
N GLY A 210 -4.10 23.55 -6.06
CA GLY A 210 -3.18 23.38 -4.94
C GLY A 210 -3.02 21.92 -4.50
N GLN A 211 -3.17 20.98 -5.43
CA GLN A 211 -2.95 19.55 -5.21
C GLN A 211 -1.74 19.06 -5.99
N THR A 212 -0.84 18.39 -5.31
CA THR A 212 0.36 17.74 -5.83
C THR A 212 0.20 16.24 -5.71
N VAL A 213 0.27 15.54 -6.85
CA VAL A 213 0.15 14.07 -6.85
C VAL A 213 1.49 13.47 -6.46
N GLN A 214 1.45 12.50 -5.55
CA GLN A 214 2.61 11.74 -5.12
C GLN A 214 2.56 10.31 -5.66
N LEU A 215 3.74 9.78 -5.97
CA LEU A 215 3.94 8.39 -6.37
C LEU A 215 5.03 7.81 -5.48
N THR A 216 4.70 6.73 -4.79
CA THR A 216 5.65 5.96 -3.98
C THR A 216 5.64 4.53 -4.47
N CYS A 217 6.82 3.92 -4.58
CA CYS A 217 6.98 2.56 -5.09
C CYS A 217 7.87 1.77 -4.14
N SER A 218 7.55 0.49 -3.90
CA SER A 218 8.45 -0.41 -3.15
C SER A 218 9.80 -0.61 -3.85
N ARG A 219 9.84 -0.35 -5.18
CA ARG A 219 11.07 -0.35 -5.99
C ARG A 219 11.00 0.77 -7.03
N PRO A 220 12.11 1.50 -7.30
CA PRO A 220 12.10 2.62 -8.24
C PRO A 220 11.67 2.25 -9.67
N GLU A 221 11.99 1.03 -10.13
CA GLU A 221 11.71 0.59 -11.50
C GLU A 221 10.21 0.48 -11.79
N LEU A 222 9.37 0.33 -10.74
CA LEU A 222 7.93 0.19 -10.87
C LEU A 222 7.28 1.47 -11.43
N ALA A 223 7.91 2.64 -11.25
CA ALA A 223 7.42 3.91 -11.78
C ALA A 223 7.35 3.94 -13.33
N GLY A 224 8.06 3.02 -13.99
CA GLY A 224 8.01 2.82 -15.44
C GLY A 224 6.80 2.03 -15.95
N ASN A 225 6.02 1.40 -15.08
CA ASN A 225 4.82 0.65 -15.47
C ASN A 225 3.62 1.58 -15.69
N SER A 226 2.59 1.14 -16.42
CA SER A 226 1.30 1.85 -16.48
C SER A 226 0.42 1.49 -15.30
N LEU A 227 -0.58 2.33 -14.99
CA LEU A 227 -1.43 2.20 -13.79
C LEU A 227 -2.04 0.81 -13.58
N PHE A 228 -2.53 0.16 -14.65
CA PHE A 228 -3.18 -1.15 -14.59
C PHE A 228 -2.32 -2.29 -15.15
N THR A 229 -1.12 -1.99 -15.65
CA THR A 229 -0.24 -3.00 -16.24
C THR A 229 0.66 -3.56 -15.14
N PRO A 230 0.63 -4.88 -14.87
CA PRO A 230 1.54 -5.47 -13.88
C PRO A 230 2.99 -5.20 -14.23
N ALA A 231 3.83 -5.06 -13.20
CA ALA A 231 5.26 -4.97 -13.40
C ALA A 231 5.73 -6.21 -14.15
N THR A 232 6.53 -6.00 -15.20
CA THR A 232 7.28 -7.11 -15.79
C THR A 232 8.12 -7.69 -14.67
N THR A 233 7.92 -8.97 -14.31
CA THR A 233 8.67 -9.68 -13.26
C THR A 233 10.14 -9.33 -13.35
N ILE A 234 10.64 -8.52 -12.41
CA ILE A 234 12.07 -8.36 -12.18
C ILE A 234 12.44 -9.56 -11.32
N ASP A 235 12.88 -10.64 -11.97
CA ASP A 235 13.43 -11.79 -11.27
C ASP A 235 14.67 -11.32 -10.48
N HIS A 236 14.65 -11.50 -9.15
CA HIS A 236 15.80 -11.19 -8.30
C HIS A 236 17.06 -11.96 -8.67
N HIS A 237 16.97 -13.00 -9.52
CA HIS A 237 18.15 -13.69 -10.06
C HIS A 237 18.95 -12.91 -11.09
N ASP A 238 18.39 -11.88 -11.75
CA ASP A 238 19.08 -11.22 -12.87
C ASP A 238 20.01 -10.06 -12.45
N LEU A 239 20.01 -9.64 -11.19
CA LEU A 239 20.90 -8.57 -10.69
C LEU A 239 22.29 -9.05 -10.23
N HIS A 240 22.60 -10.34 -10.35
CA HIS A 240 23.91 -10.90 -10.00
C HIS A 240 24.73 -11.45 -11.17
N ALA A 241 24.23 -11.35 -12.41
CA ALA A 241 24.88 -11.94 -13.58
C ALA A 241 25.18 -10.92 -14.69
N SER A 242 25.84 -9.82 -14.37
CA SER A 242 26.62 -9.09 -15.40
C SER A 242 27.79 -8.30 -14.80
N ASP A 243 28.97 -8.63 -15.31
CA ASP A 243 30.19 -7.81 -15.37
C ASP A 243 31.13 -7.79 -14.15
N MET A 244 31.83 -8.91 -13.95
CA MET A 244 33.29 -8.91 -13.74
C MET A 244 33.94 -10.18 -14.34
N ASP A 245 34.00 -10.24 -15.67
CA ASP A 245 34.97 -11.12 -16.37
C ASP A 245 36.39 -10.53 -16.19
N VAL A 246 37.05 -10.88 -15.09
CA VAL A 246 38.48 -10.65 -14.94
C VAL A 246 39.20 -11.85 -15.55
N ASP A 247 39.78 -11.64 -16.73
CA ASP A 247 40.67 -12.57 -17.42
C ASP A 247 41.81 -13.03 -16.49
N PRO A 248 41.96 -14.34 -16.19
CA PRO A 248 43.05 -14.84 -15.36
C PRO A 248 44.42 -14.83 -16.08
N GLY A 249 44.54 -14.16 -17.23
CA GLY A 249 45.69 -14.23 -18.13
C GLY A 249 46.73 -13.09 -18.06
N SER A 250 46.66 -12.10 -17.17
CA SER A 250 47.69 -11.05 -17.15
C SER A 250 48.02 -10.48 -15.76
N ILE A 251 48.90 -11.16 -15.04
CA ILE A 251 49.71 -10.52 -14.01
C ILE A 251 51.18 -10.82 -14.32
N SER A 252 51.82 -9.83 -14.94
CA SER A 252 53.26 -9.81 -15.13
C SER A 252 53.94 -9.46 -13.80
N ASP A 253 54.89 -10.30 -13.46
CA ASP A 253 55.90 -10.19 -12.39
C ASP A 253 56.46 -8.76 -12.22
N THR A 254 56.25 -8.17 -11.04
CA THR A 254 57.16 -7.15 -10.48
C THR A 254 57.03 -7.13 -8.96
N MET A 255 58.13 -7.52 -8.31
CA MET A 255 58.37 -7.40 -6.88
C MET A 255 58.17 -5.97 -6.38
N LEU A 256 57.75 -5.83 -5.12
CA LEU A 256 58.38 -4.93 -4.16
C LEU A 256 57.93 -5.28 -2.74
N ASP A 257 58.93 -5.36 -1.86
CA ASP A 257 58.89 -5.79 -0.47
C ASP A 257 58.07 -4.84 0.43
N GLY A 258 57.37 -5.41 1.42
CA GLY A 258 56.73 -4.64 2.50
C GLY A 258 55.95 -5.51 3.48
N GLU A 259 56.59 -5.88 4.59
CA GLU A 259 55.99 -6.58 5.72
C GLU A 259 54.80 -5.80 6.32
N ILE A 260 53.66 -6.48 6.57
CA ILE A 260 52.68 -6.04 7.58
C ILE A 260 52.17 -7.26 8.36
N SER A 261 52.35 -7.17 9.68
CA SER A 261 52.03 -8.14 10.73
C SER A 261 50.52 -8.39 10.89
N LEU A 262 50.14 -9.66 11.03
CA LEU A 262 48.81 -10.09 11.48
C LEU A 262 48.74 -10.02 13.02
N GLY A 263 47.79 -9.26 13.55
CA GLY A 263 47.42 -9.26 14.96
C GLY A 263 46.16 -10.09 15.17
N GLU A 264 46.29 -11.15 15.98
CA GLU A 264 45.18 -11.98 16.48
C GLU A 264 44.31 -11.20 17.48
N ALA A 265 42.98 -11.31 17.37
CA ALA A 265 42.07 -10.94 18.45
C ALA A 265 41.15 -12.13 18.75
N ALA A 266 41.32 -12.65 19.96
CA ALA A 266 40.69 -13.85 20.49
C ALA A 266 39.28 -13.58 21.05
N ILE A 267 38.48 -14.65 21.00
CA ILE A 267 37.16 -14.84 21.59
C ILE A 267 37.27 -14.85 23.13
N SER A 268 36.35 -14.17 23.83
CA SER A 268 36.05 -14.48 25.23
C SER A 268 34.54 -14.53 25.48
N ALA A 269 34.04 -15.70 25.87
CA ALA A 269 32.73 -15.89 26.46
C ALA A 269 32.80 -15.54 27.96
N GLY A 270 31.83 -14.76 28.43
CA GLY A 270 31.65 -14.45 29.85
C GLY A 270 30.25 -14.86 30.29
N GLU A 271 30.19 -15.82 31.21
CA GLU A 271 28.99 -16.24 31.93
C GLU A 271 28.56 -15.16 32.94
N GLY A 272 27.25 -14.93 33.07
CA GLY A 272 26.67 -14.07 34.10
C GLY A 272 25.16 -14.26 34.21
N GLU A 273 24.72 -15.11 35.15
CA GLU A 273 23.36 -15.12 35.70
C GLU A 273 23.08 -13.81 36.43
N LEU A 274 21.91 -13.18 36.25
CA LEU A 274 21.14 -12.57 37.35
C LEU A 274 19.71 -12.14 36.91
N GLN A 275 18.73 -12.93 37.38
CA GLN A 275 17.46 -12.52 38.03
C GLN A 275 16.40 -11.67 37.31
N LEU A 276 15.23 -12.30 37.12
CA LEU A 276 13.91 -11.74 36.78
C LEU A 276 13.32 -10.91 37.94
N PRO A 277 12.51 -9.88 37.63
CA PRO A 277 11.33 -9.53 38.41
C PRO A 277 10.03 -9.80 37.64
N MET A 278 9.08 -10.37 38.38
CA MET A 278 7.70 -10.61 37.97
C MET A 278 6.87 -9.32 37.92
N GLY A 279 6.00 -9.22 36.91
CA GLY A 279 4.67 -8.62 37.04
C GLY A 279 4.48 -7.25 36.39
N HIS A 280 3.85 -7.22 35.21
CA HIS A 280 2.46 -6.78 35.05
C HIS A 280 1.96 -7.20 33.65
N LEU A 281 0.96 -8.09 33.63
CA LEU A 281 0.19 -8.53 32.46
C LEU A 281 -0.98 -7.56 32.23
N HIS A 282 -1.42 -7.47 30.96
CA HIS A 282 -2.66 -6.90 30.37
C HIS A 282 -2.31 -5.86 29.28
N HIS A 283 -2.68 -5.96 28.01
CA HIS A 283 -3.63 -6.80 27.26
C HIS A 283 -3.07 -7.02 25.84
N ASP A 284 -2.92 -8.27 25.42
CA ASP A 284 -2.54 -8.63 24.05
C ASP A 284 -3.75 -8.51 23.11
N ALA A 285 -3.58 -7.76 22.02
CA ALA A 285 -4.49 -7.68 20.89
C ALA A 285 -3.98 -8.57 19.74
N TRP A 286 -3.96 -9.89 19.93
CA TRP A 286 -3.59 -10.84 18.88
C TRP A 286 -4.31 -12.17 19.08
N ASP A 287 -5.51 -12.33 18.51
CA ASP A 287 -6.12 -13.67 18.32
C ASP A 287 -7.23 -13.71 17.25
N TRP A 288 -6.99 -13.13 16.06
CA TRP A 288 -7.96 -13.22 14.95
C TRP A 288 -7.77 -14.47 14.04
N CYS A 289 -6.71 -15.25 14.23
CA CYS A 289 -6.45 -16.47 13.46
C CYS A 289 -7.17 -17.75 13.94
N ARG A 290 -8.11 -17.69 14.91
CA ARG A 290 -8.78 -18.89 15.46
C ARG A 290 -10.29 -19.01 15.27
N LEU A 291 -10.95 -18.15 14.50
CA LEU A 291 -12.42 -18.16 14.38
C LEU A 291 -13.03 -18.56 13.03
N ARG A 292 -12.24 -19.03 12.04
CA ARG A 292 -12.79 -19.61 10.79
C ARG A 292 -12.45 -21.08 10.51
N GLN A 293 -11.69 -21.78 11.36
CA GLN A 293 -11.48 -23.23 11.25
C GLN A 293 -12.33 -24.03 12.24
N CYS A 294 -13.66 -23.84 12.25
CA CYS A 294 -14.56 -24.71 13.01
C CYS A 294 -16.01 -24.70 12.48
N PHE A 295 -16.28 -24.81 11.17
CA PHE A 295 -17.57 -25.31 10.67
C PHE A 295 -17.43 -25.83 9.22
N GLY A 296 -16.71 -26.93 9.07
CA GLY A 296 -16.78 -27.79 7.89
C GLY A 296 -17.48 -29.10 8.25
N ILE A 297 -18.81 -29.15 8.19
CA ILE A 297 -19.54 -30.43 8.15
C ILE A 297 -20.54 -30.42 7.00
N TRP A 298 -20.13 -31.20 6.00
CA TRP A 298 -20.84 -31.87 4.93
C TRP A 298 -22.29 -32.29 5.30
N SER A 299 -23.24 -32.02 4.41
CA SER A 299 -24.48 -32.81 4.33
C SER A 299 -24.94 -32.91 2.88
N SER A 300 -24.62 -34.07 2.28
CA SER A 300 -25.17 -34.54 1.02
C SER A 300 -26.57 -35.15 1.21
N ARG A 301 -27.40 -35.06 0.16
CA ARG A 301 -28.78 -35.54 0.02
C ARG A 301 -28.97 -37.04 0.28
N VAL A 302 -30.09 -37.41 0.91
CA VAL A 302 -31.03 -38.53 0.60
C VAL A 302 -32.37 -38.13 1.27
N GLY A 303 -33.59 -38.12 0.73
CA GLY A 303 -34.25 -38.93 -0.27
C GLY A 303 -35.39 -39.72 0.40
N THR A 304 -36.62 -39.17 0.37
CA THR A 304 -37.95 -39.81 0.16
C THR A 304 -39.07 -38.87 0.58
#